data_AF-A0A9X7JHT4-F1
#
_entry.id   AF-A0A9X7JHT4-F1
#
_cell.length_a   1.000
_cell.length_b   1.000
_cell.length_c   1.000
_cell.angle_alpha   90.00
_cell.angle_beta   90.00
_cell.angle_gamma   90.00
#
_symmetry.space_group_name_H-M   'P 1'
#
loop_
_entity.id
_entity.type
_entity.pdbx_description
1 polymer ?
#
loop_
_entity_poly.entity_id
_entity_poly.type
_entity_poly.pdbx_seq_one_letter_code
_entity_poly.pdbx_strand_id
1 'polypeptide(L)'
;MHFALGTEQQDFARALGRMLGAADTPAAVRAWARGDHGPGLAVWERVARAGVFELAVPEAFGGVGPLPAEVAVAFTELGRYAVPGPVVETVAVTALLARLAGAGRTVLAEAWLPRVCEGGALVTAALPGTPGGSPYALDADVCDAVFVVPAGTDDLFLASGHGPVQPSVDPARRLAGPRCGAEPVASGRAVREAARHAADWAA
;
A
#
# COMPACT_ATOMS: atom_id res chain seq x y z
N MET A 1 1.39 -23.89 -21.79
CA MET A 1 1.19 -22.97 -20.65
C MET A 1 -0.07 -22.16 -20.91
N HIS A 2 -0.92 -21.97 -19.89
CA HIS A 2 -2.18 -21.23 -20.00
C HIS A 2 -2.15 -20.07 -19.01
N PHE A 3 -2.06 -18.84 -19.53
CA PHE A 3 -1.95 -17.60 -18.74
C PHE A 3 -3.25 -16.79 -18.72
N ALA A 4 -4.35 -17.34 -19.25
CA ALA A 4 -5.63 -16.66 -19.20
C ALA A 4 -6.20 -16.73 -17.78
N LEU A 5 -6.86 -15.64 -17.36
CA LEU A 5 -7.51 -15.54 -16.06
C LEU A 5 -8.56 -16.63 -15.87
N GLY A 6 -8.59 -17.24 -14.69
CA GLY A 6 -9.65 -18.16 -14.29
C GLY A 6 -11.00 -17.44 -14.15
N THR A 7 -12.10 -18.21 -14.12
CA THR A 7 -13.45 -17.65 -13.99
C THR A 7 -13.60 -16.78 -12.74
N GLU A 8 -13.07 -17.22 -11.60
CA GLU A 8 -13.13 -16.47 -10.34
C GLU A 8 -12.41 -15.12 -10.42
N GLN A 9 -11.21 -15.10 -11.01
CA GLN A 9 -10.45 -13.86 -11.25
C GLN A 9 -11.19 -12.90 -12.19
N GLN A 10 -11.83 -13.43 -13.25
CA GLN A 10 -12.63 -12.63 -14.16
C GLN A 10 -13.88 -12.06 -13.48
N ASP A 11 -14.56 -12.84 -12.65
CA ASP A 11 -15.75 -12.41 -11.94
C ASP A 11 -15.42 -11.38 -10.87
N PHE A 12 -14.32 -11.55 -10.15
CA PHE A 12 -13.76 -10.56 -9.25
C PHE A 12 -13.45 -9.24 -9.97
N ALA A 13 -12.71 -9.28 -11.09
CA ALA A 13 -12.41 -8.09 -11.90
C ALA A 13 -13.67 -7.36 -12.35
N ARG A 14 -14.67 -8.09 -12.86
CA ARG A 14 -15.95 -7.53 -13.30
C ARG A 14 -16.72 -6.91 -12.14
N ALA A 15 -16.73 -7.54 -10.97
CA ALA A 15 -17.39 -7.00 -9.79
C ALA A 15 -16.74 -5.70 -9.32
N LEU A 16 -15.41 -5.70 -9.22
CA LEU A 16 -14.63 -4.52 -8.85
C LEU A 16 -14.83 -3.38 -9.86
N GLY A 17 -14.79 -3.68 -11.17
CA GLY A 17 -15.05 -2.70 -12.22
C GLY A 17 -16.45 -2.08 -12.17
N ARG A 18 -17.50 -2.88 -11.91
CA ARG A 18 -18.87 -2.34 -11.73
C ARG A 18 -18.96 -1.40 -10.52
N MET A 19 -18.34 -1.78 -9.41
CA MET A 19 -18.31 -0.96 -8.19
C MET A 19 -17.60 0.38 -8.43
N LEU A 20 -16.43 0.36 -9.07
CA LEU A 20 -15.65 1.55 -9.38
C LEU A 20 -16.33 2.45 -10.43
N GLY A 21 -16.99 1.86 -11.42
CA GLY A 21 -17.79 2.60 -12.40
C GLY A 21 -18.95 3.39 -11.79
N ALA A 22 -19.41 3.01 -10.59
CA ALA A 22 -20.43 3.72 -9.81
C ALA A 22 -19.86 4.68 -8.76
N ALA A 23 -18.53 4.88 -8.70
CA ALA A 23 -17.85 5.58 -7.60
C ALA A 23 -17.36 7.01 -7.93
N ASP A 24 -17.68 7.56 -9.12
CA ASP A 24 -17.19 8.85 -9.61
C ASP A 24 -15.70 9.08 -9.31
N THR A 25 -14.88 8.09 -9.67
CA THR A 25 -13.43 8.15 -9.47
C THR A 25 -12.75 9.34 -10.14
N PRO A 26 -13.23 9.90 -11.28
CA PRO A 26 -12.66 11.12 -11.84
C PRO A 26 -12.82 12.33 -10.92
N ALA A 27 -13.96 12.49 -10.24
CA ALA A 27 -14.12 13.55 -9.25
C ALA A 27 -13.22 13.30 -8.02
N ALA A 28 -13.16 12.04 -7.56
CA ALA A 28 -12.35 11.67 -6.41
C ALA A 28 -10.86 11.95 -6.61
N VAL A 29 -10.27 11.53 -7.74
CA VAL A 29 -8.84 11.75 -8.03
C VAL A 29 -8.52 13.25 -8.19
N ARG A 30 -9.44 14.03 -8.78
CA ARG A 30 -9.26 15.49 -8.88
C ARG A 30 -9.34 16.19 -7.53
N ALA A 31 -10.22 15.73 -6.63
CA ALA A 31 -10.30 16.23 -5.26
C ALA A 31 -9.03 15.89 -4.49
N TRP A 32 -8.57 14.64 -4.60
CA TRP A 32 -7.32 14.16 -4.00
C TRP A 32 -6.12 15.02 -4.42
N ALA A 33 -6.00 15.32 -5.72
CA ALA A 33 -4.95 16.20 -6.25
C ALA A 33 -4.91 17.59 -5.59
N ARG A 34 -6.05 18.09 -5.09
CA ARG A 34 -6.16 19.37 -4.38
C ARG A 34 -6.01 19.23 -2.85
N GLY A 35 -5.79 18.02 -2.34
CA GLY A 35 -5.71 17.72 -0.91
C GLY A 35 -7.07 17.52 -0.24
N ASP A 36 -8.15 17.42 -1.01
CA ASP A 36 -9.46 17.00 -0.49
C ASP A 36 -9.58 15.49 -0.62
N HIS A 37 -9.26 14.79 0.47
CA HIS A 37 -9.20 13.33 0.51
C HIS A 37 -10.57 12.65 0.66
N GLY A 38 -11.60 13.37 1.09
CA GLY A 38 -12.90 12.79 1.48
C GLY A 38 -13.52 11.88 0.41
N PRO A 39 -13.68 12.34 -0.84
CA PRO A 39 -14.18 11.50 -1.92
C PRO A 39 -13.31 10.28 -2.22
N GLY A 40 -11.98 10.43 -2.16
CA GLY A 40 -11.04 9.32 -2.39
C GLY A 40 -11.10 8.26 -1.28
N LEU A 41 -11.18 8.69 -0.02
CA LEU A 41 -11.35 7.78 1.12
C LEU A 41 -12.67 7.00 1.04
N ALA A 42 -13.74 7.60 0.51
CA ALA A 42 -15.00 6.89 0.27
C ALA A 42 -14.86 5.81 -0.82
N VAL A 43 -14.03 6.01 -1.85
CA VAL A 43 -13.69 4.97 -2.84
C VAL A 43 -12.83 3.88 -2.19
N TRP A 44 -11.81 4.28 -1.42
CA TRP A 44 -10.91 3.38 -0.71
C TRP A 44 -11.65 2.42 0.22
N GLU A 45 -12.62 2.92 0.99
CA GLU A 45 -13.44 2.09 1.88
C GLU A 45 -14.23 1.01 1.11
N ARG A 46 -14.71 1.32 -0.11
CA ARG A 46 -15.36 0.33 -0.97
C ARG A 46 -14.37 -0.70 -1.50
N VAL A 47 -13.17 -0.28 -1.87
CA VAL A 47 -12.07 -1.15 -2.30
C VAL A 47 -11.67 -2.12 -1.18
N ALA A 48 -11.53 -1.63 0.05
CA ALA A 48 -11.27 -2.46 1.22
C ALA A 48 -12.39 -3.47 1.47
N ARG A 49 -13.66 -3.03 1.48
CA ARG A 49 -14.83 -3.92 1.62
C ARG A 49 -14.99 -4.95 0.51
N ALA A 50 -14.44 -4.69 -0.67
CA ALA A 50 -14.39 -5.65 -1.77
C ALA A 50 -13.30 -6.73 -1.58
N GLY A 51 -12.55 -6.69 -0.47
CA GLY A 51 -11.54 -7.68 -0.10
C GLY A 51 -10.18 -7.46 -0.77
N VAL A 52 -9.95 -6.32 -1.43
CA VAL A 52 -8.74 -6.11 -2.24
C VAL A 52 -7.46 -6.22 -1.41
N PHE A 53 -7.44 -5.64 -0.20
CA PHE A 53 -6.24 -5.68 0.64
C PHE A 53 -6.05 -7.04 1.33
N GLU A 54 -7.12 -7.80 1.53
CA GLU A 54 -7.07 -9.15 2.10
C GLU A 54 -6.24 -10.11 1.23
N LEU A 55 -6.22 -9.88 -0.10
CA LEU A 55 -5.44 -10.66 -1.06
C LEU A 55 -3.93 -10.62 -0.80
N ALA A 56 -3.42 -9.58 -0.14
CA ALA A 56 -2.00 -9.44 0.18
C ALA A 56 -1.68 -9.86 1.62
N VAL A 57 -2.67 -9.88 2.52
CA VAL A 57 -2.48 -10.14 3.95
C VAL A 57 -2.52 -11.66 4.23
N PRO A 58 -1.54 -12.22 4.97
CA PRO A 58 -1.59 -13.62 5.37
C PRO A 58 -2.79 -13.99 6.23
N GLU A 59 -3.27 -15.24 6.15
CA GLU A 59 -4.46 -15.69 6.90
C GLU A 59 -4.29 -15.58 8.42
N ALA A 60 -3.05 -15.72 8.91
CA ALA A 60 -2.71 -15.53 10.32
C ALA A 60 -3.04 -14.10 10.84
N PHE A 61 -3.23 -13.14 9.94
CA PHE A 61 -3.56 -11.75 10.26
C PHE A 61 -4.93 -11.32 9.67
N GLY A 62 -5.79 -12.29 9.33
CA GLY A 62 -7.17 -12.05 8.91
C GLY A 62 -7.39 -11.93 7.40
N GLY A 63 -6.34 -12.04 6.58
CA GLY A 63 -6.45 -11.98 5.13
C GLY A 63 -6.67 -13.36 4.48
N VAL A 64 -6.47 -13.41 3.16
CA VAL A 64 -6.60 -14.61 2.32
C VAL A 64 -5.36 -14.84 1.44
N GLY A 65 -4.29 -14.09 1.71
CA GLY A 65 -3.10 -13.93 0.88
C GLY A 65 -1.83 -14.60 1.41
N PRO A 66 -0.69 -14.40 0.72
CA PRO A 66 -0.55 -13.58 -0.48
C PRO A 66 -1.05 -14.29 -1.75
N LEU A 67 -1.85 -13.58 -2.55
CA LEU A 67 -2.40 -14.01 -3.84
C LEU A 67 -1.97 -13.04 -4.96
N PRO A 68 -0.72 -13.14 -5.48
CA PRO A 68 -0.16 -12.15 -6.41
C PRO A 68 -0.93 -12.00 -7.73
N ALA A 69 -1.53 -13.07 -8.26
CA ALA A 69 -2.28 -13.01 -9.51
C ALA A 69 -3.58 -12.21 -9.32
N GLU A 70 -4.29 -12.44 -8.22
CA GLU A 70 -5.50 -11.74 -7.83
C GLU A 70 -5.21 -10.27 -7.50
N VAL A 71 -4.09 -9.97 -6.84
CA VAL A 71 -3.62 -8.59 -6.62
C VAL A 71 -3.33 -7.88 -7.93
N ALA A 72 -2.66 -8.54 -8.89
CA ALA A 72 -2.41 -7.96 -10.21
C ALA A 72 -3.72 -7.66 -10.97
N VAL A 73 -4.72 -8.53 -10.84
CA VAL A 73 -6.08 -8.30 -11.38
C VAL A 73 -6.73 -7.10 -10.71
N ALA A 74 -6.68 -6.99 -9.38
CA ALA A 74 -7.21 -5.83 -8.65
C ALA A 74 -6.53 -4.53 -9.11
N PHE A 75 -5.19 -4.51 -9.18
CA PHE A 75 -4.44 -3.33 -9.60
C PHE A 75 -4.77 -2.91 -11.04
N THR A 76 -4.98 -3.86 -11.94
CA THR A 76 -5.40 -3.57 -13.31
C THR A 76 -6.73 -2.84 -13.35
N GLU A 77 -7.72 -3.28 -12.55
CA GLU A 77 -9.01 -2.59 -12.47
C GLU A 77 -8.89 -1.24 -11.76
N LEU A 78 -8.21 -1.16 -10.61
CA LEU A 78 -8.03 0.11 -9.88
C LEU A 78 -7.32 1.17 -10.73
N GLY A 79 -6.31 0.76 -11.50
CA GLY A 79 -5.62 1.62 -12.46
C GLY A 79 -6.52 2.08 -13.60
N ARG A 80 -7.39 1.21 -14.14
CA ARG A 80 -8.36 1.58 -15.17
C ARG A 80 -9.30 2.71 -14.72
N TYR A 81 -9.64 2.75 -13.44
CA TYR A 81 -10.50 3.79 -12.87
C TYR A 81 -9.73 4.91 -12.18
N ALA A 82 -8.40 4.94 -12.26
CA ALA A 82 -7.55 5.95 -11.62
C ALA A 82 -7.88 6.16 -10.13
N VAL A 83 -8.05 5.06 -9.39
CA VAL A 83 -8.32 5.12 -7.94
C VAL A 83 -7.17 5.86 -7.24
N PRO A 84 -7.45 6.96 -6.51
CA PRO A 84 -6.40 7.70 -5.81
C PRO A 84 -5.96 6.96 -4.54
N GLY A 85 -4.81 7.37 -4.02
CA GLY A 85 -4.27 6.85 -2.75
C GLY A 85 -3.14 5.83 -2.93
N PRO A 86 -2.54 5.41 -1.82
CA PRO A 86 -1.33 4.59 -1.78
C PRO A 86 -1.65 3.09 -1.93
N VAL A 87 -2.43 2.69 -2.94
CA VAL A 87 -2.90 1.29 -3.08
C VAL A 87 -1.73 0.32 -3.18
N VAL A 88 -0.79 0.61 -4.09
CA VAL A 88 0.38 -0.26 -4.34
C VAL A 88 1.29 -0.24 -3.12
N GLU A 89 1.51 0.95 -2.55
CA GLU A 89 2.34 1.13 -1.37
C GLU A 89 1.76 0.41 -0.14
N THR A 90 0.43 0.36 0.02
CA THR A 90 -0.25 -0.39 1.09
C THR A 90 -0.02 -1.90 0.97
N VAL A 91 -0.10 -2.44 -0.25
CA VAL A 91 0.23 -3.86 -0.50
C VAL A 91 1.72 -4.13 -0.29
N ALA A 92 2.61 -3.23 -0.72
CA ALA A 92 4.04 -3.35 -0.49
C ALA A 92 4.38 -3.34 1.01
N VAL A 93 3.76 -2.46 1.79
CA VAL A 93 3.88 -2.46 3.26
C VAL A 93 3.37 -3.77 3.85
N THR A 94 2.26 -4.30 3.33
CA THR A 94 1.74 -5.61 3.76
C THR A 94 2.78 -6.71 3.56
N ALA A 95 3.41 -6.77 2.38
CA ALA A 95 4.49 -7.71 2.09
C ALA A 95 5.72 -7.51 3.00
N LEU A 96 6.08 -6.25 3.29
CA LEU A 96 7.16 -5.91 4.21
C LEU A 96 6.91 -6.49 5.60
N LEU A 97 5.73 -6.22 6.17
CA LEU A 97 5.37 -6.62 7.53
C LEU A 97 5.19 -8.14 7.63
N ALA A 98 4.57 -8.77 6.65
CA ALA A 98 4.44 -10.22 6.60
C ALA A 98 5.81 -10.91 6.55
N ARG A 99 6.75 -10.39 5.75
CA ARG A 99 8.11 -10.93 5.66
C ARG A 99 8.90 -10.79 6.96
N LEU A 100 8.71 -9.68 7.69
CA LEU A 100 9.28 -9.49 9.02
C LEU A 100 8.67 -10.44 10.06
N ALA A 101 7.35 -10.65 10.03
CA ALA A 101 6.69 -11.61 10.90
C ALA A 101 7.23 -13.04 10.70
N GLY A 102 7.43 -13.46 9.45
CA GLY A 102 8.06 -14.75 9.12
C GLY A 102 9.51 -14.88 9.61
N ALA A 103 10.19 -13.77 9.89
CA ALA A 103 11.52 -13.72 10.52
C ALA A 103 11.47 -13.60 12.05
N GLY A 104 10.29 -13.78 12.67
CA GLY A 104 10.09 -13.69 14.11
C GLY A 104 10.02 -12.25 14.65
N ARG A 105 9.61 -11.29 13.81
CA ARG A 105 9.35 -9.89 14.21
C ARG A 105 7.88 -9.56 13.97
N THR A 106 7.00 -10.09 14.83
CA THR A 106 5.56 -10.10 14.60
C THR A 106 4.82 -8.84 15.05
N VAL A 107 5.37 -8.07 15.99
CA VAL A 107 4.71 -6.91 16.63
C VAL A 107 4.06 -5.95 15.63
N LEU A 108 4.78 -5.57 14.57
CA LEU A 108 4.24 -4.64 13.57
C LEU A 108 3.15 -5.29 12.70
N ALA A 109 3.31 -6.57 12.38
CA ALA A 109 2.33 -7.30 11.58
C ALA A 109 1.02 -7.49 12.36
N GLU A 110 1.11 -7.89 13.62
CA GLU A 110 -0.03 -8.03 14.53
C GLU A 110 -0.77 -6.69 14.73
N ALA A 111 -0.04 -5.58 14.76
CA ALA A 111 -0.63 -4.26 14.94
C ALA A 111 -1.32 -3.71 13.68
N TRP A 112 -0.76 -3.94 12.48
CA TRP A 112 -1.17 -3.23 11.26
C TRP A 112 -1.89 -4.09 10.24
N LEU A 113 -1.52 -5.37 10.07
CA LEU A 113 -2.11 -6.20 9.02
C LEU A 113 -3.62 -6.43 9.21
N PRO A 114 -4.12 -6.70 10.43
CA PRO A 114 -5.57 -6.78 10.65
C PRO A 114 -6.27 -5.45 10.33
N ARG A 115 -5.66 -4.30 10.60
CA ARG A 115 -6.25 -2.98 10.33
C ARG A 115 -6.32 -2.67 8.82
N VAL A 116 -5.30 -3.07 8.08
CA VAL A 116 -5.30 -3.00 6.60
C VAL A 116 -6.40 -3.90 6.05
N CYS A 117 -6.55 -5.09 6.61
CA CYS A 117 -7.54 -6.09 6.22
C CYS A 117 -8.99 -5.65 6.53
N GLU A 118 -9.31 -5.39 7.80
CA GLU A 118 -10.67 -5.20 8.31
C GLU A 118 -11.25 -3.80 8.03
N GLY A 119 -10.39 -2.78 7.92
CA GLY A 119 -10.79 -1.38 7.89
C GLY A 119 -10.02 -0.52 6.88
N GLY A 120 -9.21 -1.14 6.02
CA GLY A 120 -8.47 -0.45 4.97
C GLY A 120 -7.60 0.69 5.50
N ALA A 121 -6.82 0.48 6.56
CA ALA A 121 -5.85 1.49 6.99
C ALA A 121 -4.96 1.93 5.81
N LEU A 122 -4.78 3.24 5.62
CA LEU A 122 -3.91 3.76 4.58
C LEU A 122 -2.48 3.72 5.11
N VAL A 123 -1.66 2.85 4.53
CA VAL A 123 -0.25 2.75 4.89
C VAL A 123 0.62 2.88 3.66
N THR A 124 1.78 3.50 3.84
CA THR A 124 2.73 3.76 2.76
C THR A 124 4.16 3.58 3.26
N ALA A 125 5.12 3.58 2.34
CA ALA A 125 6.52 3.47 2.69
C ALA A 125 7.43 4.37 1.85
N ALA A 126 8.57 4.75 2.45
CA ALA A 126 9.73 5.29 1.74
C ALA A 126 10.90 4.32 1.91
N LEU A 127 11.33 3.72 0.79
CA LEU A 127 12.37 2.68 0.75
C LEU A 127 13.55 3.11 -0.16
N PRO A 128 14.22 4.25 0.08
CA PRO A 128 15.25 4.78 -0.82
C PRO A 128 16.48 3.86 -1.03
N GLY A 129 16.65 2.82 -0.21
CA GLY A 129 17.72 1.83 -0.35
C GLY A 129 17.42 0.65 -1.29
N THR A 130 16.22 0.55 -1.86
CA THR A 130 15.81 -0.55 -2.75
C THR A 130 15.87 -0.15 -4.23
N PRO A 131 15.93 -1.11 -5.17
CA PRO A 131 15.75 -0.80 -6.59
C PRO A 131 14.44 -0.04 -6.82
N GLY A 132 14.48 1.05 -7.60
CA GLY A 132 13.31 1.92 -7.81
C GLY A 132 12.87 2.73 -6.58
N GLY A 133 13.59 2.62 -5.47
CA GLY A 133 13.26 3.27 -4.21
C GLY A 133 13.32 4.80 -4.27
N SER A 134 12.39 5.45 -3.57
CA SER A 134 12.29 6.89 -3.45
C SER A 134 12.44 7.33 -1.98
N PRO A 135 13.08 8.48 -1.70
CA PRO A 135 13.08 9.06 -0.36
C PRO A 135 11.73 9.71 0.02
N TYR A 136 10.80 9.79 -0.93
CA TYR A 136 9.45 10.31 -0.70
C TYR A 136 8.46 9.17 -0.52
N ALA A 137 7.57 9.31 0.46
CA ALA A 137 6.41 8.46 0.62
C ALA A 137 5.20 9.09 -0.11
N LEU A 138 4.40 8.26 -0.77
CA LEU A 138 3.17 8.68 -1.40
C LEU A 138 2.07 8.87 -0.36
N ASP A 139 1.36 10.00 -0.43
CA ASP A 139 0.17 10.33 0.38
C ASP A 139 0.44 10.29 1.90
N ALA A 140 1.67 10.61 2.31
CA ALA A 140 2.08 10.61 3.71
C ALA A 140 1.30 11.62 4.59
N ASP A 141 0.59 12.57 3.96
CA ASP A 141 -0.26 13.57 4.61
C ASP A 141 -1.67 13.06 4.97
N VAL A 142 -2.05 11.86 4.52
CA VAL A 142 -3.33 11.22 4.85
C VAL A 142 -3.18 9.77 5.35
N CYS A 143 -2.01 9.15 5.19
CA CYS A 143 -1.76 7.80 5.69
C CYS A 143 -1.81 7.70 7.22
N ASP A 144 -2.37 6.61 7.73
CA ASP A 144 -2.37 6.22 9.14
C ASP A 144 -0.97 5.86 9.65
N ALA A 145 -0.12 5.31 8.77
CA ALA A 145 1.29 5.06 9.05
C ALA A 145 2.17 5.17 7.81
N VAL A 146 3.39 5.65 8.04
CA VAL A 146 4.45 5.72 7.04
C VAL A 146 5.67 4.97 7.55
N PHE A 147 6.04 3.91 6.84
CA PHE A 147 7.21 3.09 7.15
C PHE A 147 8.43 3.59 6.38
N VAL A 148 9.57 3.71 7.03
CA VAL A 148 10.78 4.24 6.40
C VAL A 148 11.96 3.31 6.63
N VAL A 149 12.65 2.95 5.55
CA VAL A 149 13.97 2.29 5.62
C VAL A 149 14.98 3.21 4.94
N PRO A 150 15.70 4.06 5.71
CA PRO A 150 16.66 4.99 5.16
C PRO A 150 17.75 4.30 4.33
N ALA A 151 18.23 4.98 3.29
CA ALA A 151 19.27 4.43 2.41
C ALA A 151 20.55 4.15 3.20
N GLY A 152 21.17 3.01 2.93
CA GLY A 152 22.39 2.58 3.61
C GLY A 152 22.17 2.05 5.03
N THR A 153 20.93 1.94 5.50
CA THR A 153 20.59 1.39 6.82
C THR A 153 19.84 0.07 6.70
N ASP A 154 19.79 -0.67 7.81
CA ASP A 154 18.95 -1.86 7.99
C ASP A 154 17.86 -1.62 9.03
N ASP A 155 17.48 -0.36 9.20
CA ASP A 155 16.60 0.08 10.27
C ASP A 155 15.27 0.50 9.69
N LEU A 156 14.20 -0.05 10.26
CA LEU A 156 12.83 0.32 9.95
C LEU A 156 12.36 1.31 10.99
N PHE A 157 11.81 2.44 10.53
CA PHE A 157 11.20 3.46 11.36
C PHE A 157 9.72 3.60 11.03
N LEU A 158 8.94 4.00 12.03
CA LEU A 158 7.66 4.65 11.82
C LEU A 158 7.90 6.16 11.76
N ALA A 159 7.36 6.84 10.76
CA ALA A 159 7.49 8.28 10.66
C ALA A 159 6.68 8.98 11.76
N SER A 160 7.24 10.06 12.32
CA SER A 160 6.55 10.94 13.28
C SER A 160 5.78 12.08 12.59
N GLY A 161 5.87 12.16 11.25
CA GLY A 161 5.18 13.13 10.41
C GLY A 161 5.86 13.23 9.04
N HIS A 162 5.50 14.24 8.26
CA HIS A 162 6.02 14.43 6.91
C HIS A 162 6.39 15.90 6.64
N GLY A 163 7.35 16.12 5.75
CA GLY A 163 7.66 17.43 5.18
C GLY A 163 6.53 17.97 4.30
N PRO A 164 6.69 19.16 3.69
CA PRO A 164 5.68 19.68 2.77
C PRO A 164 5.48 18.72 1.59
N VAL A 165 4.24 18.63 1.12
CA VAL A 165 3.89 17.90 -0.11
C VAL A 165 4.60 18.58 -1.29
N GLN A 166 5.29 17.78 -2.09
CA GLN A 166 6.08 18.22 -3.22
C GLN A 166 5.23 18.29 -4.50
N PRO A 167 5.52 19.23 -5.41
CA PRO A 167 4.95 19.20 -6.75
C PRO A 167 5.31 17.89 -7.47
N SER A 168 4.34 17.33 -8.19
CA SER A 168 4.48 16.10 -8.97
C SER A 168 3.90 16.31 -10.36
N VAL A 169 4.42 15.58 -11.36
CA VAL A 169 3.88 15.56 -12.73
C VAL A 169 2.44 15.06 -12.73
N ASP A 170 2.14 14.07 -11.87
CA ASP A 170 0.78 13.70 -11.52
C ASP A 170 0.42 14.35 -10.18
N PRO A 171 -0.45 15.38 -10.16
CA PRO A 171 -0.84 16.07 -8.94
C PRO A 171 -1.61 15.18 -7.95
N ALA A 172 -2.20 14.08 -8.41
CA ALA A 172 -2.84 13.10 -7.52
C ALA A 172 -1.80 12.29 -6.72
N ARG A 173 -0.54 12.25 -7.17
CA ARG A 173 0.55 11.65 -6.40
C ARG A 173 1.18 12.67 -5.46
N ARG A 174 0.70 12.70 -4.22
CA ARG A 174 1.14 13.67 -3.20
C ARG A 174 2.37 13.14 -2.49
N LEU A 175 3.55 13.48 -3.01
CA LEU A 175 4.83 12.99 -2.49
C LEU A 175 5.29 13.86 -1.32
N ALA A 176 5.63 13.27 -0.18
CA ALA A 176 6.24 13.99 0.93
C ALA A 176 7.39 13.20 1.56
N GLY A 177 8.42 13.92 2.01
CA GLY A 177 9.56 13.32 2.70
C GLY A 177 9.16 12.98 4.14
N PRO A 178 9.10 11.70 4.54
CA PRO A 178 8.74 11.34 5.90
C PRO A 178 9.85 11.72 6.89
N ARG A 179 9.47 12.19 8.08
CA ARG A 179 10.39 12.41 9.20
C ARG A 179 10.47 11.13 10.02
N CYS A 180 11.62 10.46 9.97
CA CYS A 180 11.86 9.25 10.76
C CYS A 180 11.63 9.53 12.26
N GLY A 181 11.11 8.52 12.96
CA GLY A 181 11.08 8.52 14.42
C GLY A 181 12.49 8.53 15.02
N ALA A 182 12.58 8.78 16.33
CA ALA A 182 13.86 8.86 17.04
C ALA A 182 14.56 7.50 17.16
N GLU A 183 13.81 6.40 17.23
CA GLU A 183 14.32 5.05 17.39
C GLU A 183 13.73 4.10 16.34
N PRO A 184 14.51 3.10 15.87
CA PRO A 184 14.01 2.10 14.95
C PRO A 184 13.02 1.15 15.63
N VAL A 185 11.95 0.81 14.91
CA VAL A 185 10.94 -0.19 15.35
C VAL A 185 11.35 -1.63 15.00
N ALA A 186 12.30 -1.79 14.09
CA ALA A 186 12.99 -3.04 13.80
C ALA A 186 14.35 -2.75 13.15
N SER A 187 15.31 -3.67 13.30
CA SER A 187 16.67 -3.51 12.79
C SER A 187 17.25 -4.80 12.24
N GLY A 188 18.25 -4.64 11.38
CA GLY A 188 19.14 -5.70 10.91
C GLY A 188 18.71 -6.35 9.61
N ARG A 189 19.42 -7.44 9.25
CA ARG A 189 19.31 -8.08 7.93
C ARG A 189 17.88 -8.41 7.49
N ALA A 190 17.01 -8.81 8.42
CA ALA A 190 15.61 -9.12 8.14
C ALA A 190 14.84 -7.90 7.58
N VAL A 191 15.12 -6.68 8.06
CA VAL A 191 14.51 -5.44 7.55
C VAL A 191 14.92 -5.20 6.10
N ARG A 192 16.22 -5.31 5.79
CA ARG A 192 16.69 -5.16 4.41
C ARG A 192 16.08 -6.18 3.45
N GLU A 193 15.97 -7.44 3.88
CA GLU A 193 15.33 -8.48 3.07
C GLU A 193 13.84 -8.21 2.87
N ALA A 194 13.13 -7.76 3.91
CA ALA A 194 11.73 -7.39 3.84
C ALA A 194 11.48 -6.15 2.96
N ALA A 195 12.34 -5.13 3.05
CA ALA A 195 12.25 -3.93 2.22
C ALA A 195 12.46 -4.26 0.73
N ARG A 196 13.43 -5.12 0.40
CA ARG A 196 13.60 -5.60 -0.99
C ARG A 196 12.39 -6.38 -1.48
N HIS A 197 11.87 -7.28 -0.65
CA HIS A 197 10.67 -8.05 -0.99
C HIS A 197 9.46 -7.14 -1.25
N ALA A 198 9.27 -6.11 -0.43
CA ALA A 198 8.23 -5.12 -0.61
C ALA A 198 8.40 -4.29 -1.88
N ALA A 199 9.64 -3.92 -2.23
CA ALA A 199 9.94 -3.22 -3.47
C ALA A 199 9.60 -4.07 -4.71
N ASP A 200 9.80 -5.39 -4.66
CA ASP A 200 9.42 -6.29 -5.76
C ASP A 200 7.90 -6.35 -5.98
N TRP A 201 7.09 -6.14 -4.93
CA TRP A 201 5.63 -6.01 -5.05
C TRP A 201 5.18 -4.66 -5.62
N ALA A 202 6.01 -3.63 -5.51
CA ALA A 202 5.71 -2.27 -5.96
C ALA A 202 6.28 -1.92 -7.35
N ALA A 203 7.06 -2.83 -7.94
CA ALA A 203 7.76 -2.65 -9.23
C ALA A 203 6.90 -3.08 -10.42
#